data_AF-A0A011RM24-F1
#
_entry.id   AF-A0A011RM24-F1
#
_cell.length_a   1.000
_cell.length_b   1.000
_cell.length_c   1.000
_cell.angle_alpha   90.00
_cell.angle_beta   90.00
_cell.angle_gamma   90.00
#
_symmetry.space_group_name_H-M   'P 1'
#
loop_
_entity.id
_entity.type
_entity.pdbx_description
1 polymer ?
#
loop_
_entity_poly.entity_id
_entity_poly.type
_entity_poly.pdbx_seq_one_letter_code
_entity_poly.pdbx_strand_id
1 'polypeptide(L)' 'MVANLAPRKMKFGLSEGMILAASDPAGETPGIFLLAPDDGAQPGMRVR' A
#
# COMPACT_ATOMS: atom_id res chain seq x y z
N MET A 1 2.02 -4.68 -1.51
CA MET A 1 0.82 -4.60 -0.65
C MET A 1 1.16 -5.16 0.72
N VAL A 2 0.61 -4.59 1.79
CA VAL A 2 0.66 -5.16 3.14
C VAL A 2 -0.54 -6.09 3.30
N ALA A 3 -0.28 -7.38 3.48
CA ALA A 3 -1.28 -8.45 3.46
C ALA A 3 -1.49 -9.14 4.82
N ASN A 4 -0.86 -8.65 5.89
CA ASN A 4 -0.85 -9.27 7.22
C ASN A 4 -1.50 -8.40 8.31
N LEU A 5 -2.26 -7.37 7.91
CA LEU A 5 -3.02 -6.55 8.86
C LEU A 5 -4.37 -7.21 9.15
N ALA A 6 -4.91 -6.96 10.33
CA ALA A 6 -6.28 -7.33 10.65
C ALA A 6 -7.24 -6.67 9.64
N PRO A 7 -8.22 -7.41 9.07
CA PRO A 7 -9.17 -6.85 8.12
C PRO A 7 -9.92 -5.63 8.69
N ARG A 8 -10.09 -4.60 7.87
CA ARG A 8 -10.73 -3.34 8.29
C ARG A 8 -12.05 -3.12 7.58
N LYS A 9 -13.13 -2.90 8.35
CA LYS A 9 -14.43 -2.52 7.79
C LYS A 9 -14.35 -1.10 7.22
N MET A 10 -14.72 -0.96 5.96
CA MET A 10 -14.81 0.30 5.21
C MET A 10 -16.27 0.56 4.83
N LYS A 11 -16.56 1.76 4.31
CA LYS A 11 -17.94 2.18 3.99
C LYS A 11 -18.70 1.20 3.09
N PHE A 12 -17.99 0.48 2.21
CA PHE A 12 -18.60 -0.38 1.18
C PHE A 12 -18.15 -1.84 1.22
N GLY A 13 -17.42 -2.26 2.26
CA GLY A 13 -16.91 -3.62 2.31
C GLY A 13 -15.82 -3.81 3.36
N LEU A 14 -15.24 -4.99 3.38
CA LEU A 14 -14.10 -5.33 4.22
C LEU A 14 -12.82 -5.20 3.40
N SER A 15 -11.84 -4.45 3.90
CA SER A 15 -10.50 -4.35 3.31
C SER A 15 -9.59 -5.41 3.93
N GLU A 16 -9.03 -6.29 3.11
CA GLU A 16 -8.14 -7.39 3.55
C GLU A 16 -6.65 -7.04 3.43
N GLY A 17 -6.33 -5.86 2.93
CA GLY A 17 -4.95 -5.40 2.78
C GLY A 17 -4.88 -3.89 2.61
N MET A 18 -3.64 -3.37 2.61
CA MET A 18 -3.33 -1.97 2.40
C MET A 18 -2.28 -1.82 1.30
N ILE A 19 -2.45 -0.86 0.41
CA ILE A 19 -1.46 -0.50 -0.61
C ILE A 19 -0.41 0.42 0.04
N LEU A 20 0.86 0.21 -0.31
CA LEU A 20 1.97 1.04 0.14
C LEU A 20 2.09 2.26 -0.77
N ALA A 21 2.25 3.44 -0.17
CA ALA A 21 2.48 4.68 -0.87
C ALA A 21 3.49 5.53 -0.08
N ALA A 22 4.21 6.39 -0.79
CA ALA A 22 5.03 7.44 -0.20
C ALA A 22 4.21 8.72 -0.05
N SER A 23 4.47 9.43 1.04
CA SER A 23 3.97 10.78 1.31
C SER A 23 5.01 11.53 2.13
N ASP A 24 5.03 12.85 2.00
CA ASP A 24 5.90 13.69 2.82
C ASP A 24 5.41 13.71 4.29
N PRO A 25 6.22 13.28 5.27
CA PRO A 25 5.84 13.31 6.68
C PRO A 25 5.74 14.73 7.25
N ALA A 26 6.48 15.70 6.72
CA ALA A 26 6.41 17.11 7.14
C ALA A 26 5.29 17.88 6.43
N GLY A 27 4.77 17.33 5.33
CA GLY A 27 3.67 17.92 4.56
C GLY A 27 4.07 19.12 3.71
N GLU A 28 5.37 19.32 3.47
CA GLU A 28 5.88 20.37 2.57
C GLU A 28 5.55 20.06 1.10
N THR A 29 5.58 18.77 0.75
CA THR A 29 5.18 18.26 -0.55
C THR A 29 3.84 17.53 -0.46
N PRO A 30 2.74 18.14 -0.93
CA PRO A 30 1.43 17.49 -0.91
C PRO A 30 1.38 16.35 -1.94
N GLY A 31 0.85 15.19 -1.54
CA GLY A 31 0.58 14.09 -2.47
C GLY A 31 0.65 12.71 -1.83
N ILE A 32 0.13 11.73 -2.56
CA ILE A 32 0.28 10.30 -2.28
C ILE A 32 0.85 9.67 -3.55
N PHE A 33 2.01 9.05 -3.43
CA PHE A 33 2.73 8.44 -4.55
C PHE A 33 2.73 6.93 -4.39
N LEU A 34 2.12 6.21 -5.32
CA LEU A 34 2.07 4.76 -5.26
C LEU A 34 3.47 4.18 -5.47
N LEU A 35 3.87 3.24 -4.62
CA LEU A 35 5.08 2.46 -4.84
C LEU A 35 4.82 1.41 -5.92
N ALA A 36 5.60 1.45 -6.99
CA ALA A 36 5.62 0.41 -8.01
C ALA A 36 6.67 -0.65 -7.66
N PRO A 37 6.41 -1.93 -7.93
CA PRO A 37 7.44 -2.94 -7.84
C PRO A 37 8.44 -2.81 -8.99
N ASP A 38 9.62 -3.43 -8.83
CA ASP A 38 10.61 -3.52 -9.91
C ASP A 38 10.08 -4.35 -11.09
N ASP A 39 10.64 -4.09 -12.28
CA ASP A 39 10.28 -4.82 -13.49
C ASP A 39 10.47 -6.34 -13.32
N GLY A 40 9.47 -7.09 -13.79
CA GLY A 40 9.46 -8.56 -13.69
C GLY A 40 8.97 -9.10 -12.35
N ALA A 41 8.63 -8.25 -11.38
CA ALA A 41 7.98 -8.69 -10.15
C ALA A 41 6.61 -9.34 -10.45
N GLN A 42 6.37 -10.50 -9.84
CA GLN A 42 5.12 -11.25 -10.00
C GLN A 42 4.23 -11.13 -8.76
N PRO A 43 2.90 -11.29 -8.90
CA PRO A 43 1.99 -11.32 -7.76
C PRO A 43 2.41 -12.35 -6.71
N GLY A 44 2.41 -11.94 -5.43
CA GLY A 44 2.76 -12.81 -4.30
C GLY A 44 4.25 -12.87 -3.96
N MET A 45 5.13 -12.26 -4.77
CA MET A 45 6.53 -12.07 -4.38
C MET A 45 6.62 -11.27 -3.06
N ARG A 46 7.49 -11.71 -2.15
CA ARG A 46 7.67 -11.07 -0.83
C ARG A 46 8.58 -9.86 -0.94
N VAL A 47 8.13 -8.74 -0.41
CA VAL A 47 8.94 -7.54 -0.18
C VAL A 47 9.87 -7.80 1.02
N ARG A 48 11.13 -7.36 0.95
CA ARG A 48 12.13 -7.43 2.02
C ARG A 48 12.78 -6.07 2.22
#